data_AF-A0A832AXM4-F1
#
_entry.id   AF-A0A832AXM4-F1
#
_cell.length_a   1.000
_cell.length_b   1.000
_cell.length_c   1.000
_cell.angle_alpha   90.00
_cell.angle_beta   90.00
_cell.angle_gamma   90.00
#
_symmetry.space_group_name_H-M   'P 1'
#
loop_
_entity.id
_entity.type
_entity.pdbx_description
1 polymer ?
#
loop_
_entity_poly.entity_id
_entity_poly.type
_entity_poly.pdbx_seq_one_letter_code
_entity_poly.pdbx_strand_id
1 'polypeptide(L)'
;MHCSHEPSGEMVWEKTEFSAVKLHPVCANCGTLKNVSSSRGKKLGYFISVLSRLREYCKISEAQLRLIAKELESNEDFCDLWWISYERQRKIFINVVKKYVNVNTQLIESLL
;
A
#
# COMPACT_ATOMS: atom_id res chain seq x y z
N MET A 1 3.71 6.84 14.20
CA MET A 1 2.96 8.09 14.57
C MET A 1 2.03 8.44 13.42
N HIS A 2 0.71 8.45 13.61
CA HIS A 2 -0.21 8.71 12.51
C HIS A 2 -0.32 10.22 12.23
N CYS A 3 0.17 10.68 11.08
CA CYS A 3 0.14 12.08 10.69
C CYS A 3 -1.10 12.37 9.82
N SER A 4 -1.88 13.39 10.17
CA SER A 4 -2.87 13.98 9.28
C SER A 4 -2.13 14.90 8.30
N HIS A 5 -1.64 14.32 7.21
CA HIS A 5 -0.75 15.02 6.28
C HIS A 5 -1.38 16.28 5.69
N GLU A 6 -0.69 17.41 5.86
CA GLU A 6 -1.07 18.70 5.27
C GLU A 6 0.10 19.27 4.44
N PRO A 7 -0.16 19.83 3.25
CA PRO A 7 0.89 20.43 2.43
C PRO A 7 1.41 21.73 3.07
N SER A 8 2.73 21.86 3.26
CA SER A 8 3.36 23.06 3.82
C SER A 8 3.51 24.23 2.85
N GLY A 9 3.23 24.01 1.55
CA GLY A 9 3.59 24.92 0.46
C GLY A 9 5.05 24.80 0.03
N GLU A 10 5.90 24.11 0.80
CA GLU A 10 7.25 23.75 0.42
C GLU A 10 7.25 22.58 -0.57
N MET A 11 8.16 22.67 -1.54
CA MET A 11 8.24 21.75 -2.65
C MET A 11 9.70 21.33 -2.87
N VAL A 12 9.96 20.03 -2.90
CA VAL A 12 11.30 19.46 -3.03
C VAL A 12 11.43 18.69 -4.34
N TRP A 13 12.54 18.88 -5.06
CA TRP A 13 12.87 18.06 -6.22
C TRP A 13 13.43 16.72 -5.77
N GLU A 14 12.74 15.63 -6.07
CA GLU A 14 13.18 14.28 -5.74
C GLU A 14 12.83 13.31 -6.87
N LYS A 15 13.55 12.19 -6.94
CA LYS A 15 13.25 11.08 -7.83
C LYS A 15 11.98 10.38 -7.36
N THR A 16 11.06 10.23 -8.30
CA THR A 16 9.93 9.31 -8.16
C THR A 16 10.43 7.85 -8.14
N GLU A 17 9.54 6.94 -7.75
CA GLU A 17 9.75 5.49 -7.83
C GLU A 17 10.12 4.99 -9.24
N PHE A 18 9.82 5.77 -10.29
CA PHE A 18 10.15 5.48 -11.69
C PHE A 18 11.42 6.21 -12.17
N SER A 19 12.28 6.65 -11.24
CA SER A 19 13.53 7.39 -11.51
C SER A 19 13.39 8.76 -12.19
N ALA A 20 12.18 9.20 -12.53
CA ALA A 20 11.93 10.54 -13.03
C ALA A 20 11.99 11.56 -11.88
N VAL A 21 12.69 12.67 -12.07
CA VAL A 21 12.75 13.77 -11.09
C VAL A 21 11.49 14.62 -11.21
N LYS A 22 10.78 14.80 -10.10
CA LYS A 22 9.57 15.63 -10.02
C LYS A 22 9.59 16.50 -8.78
N LEU A 23 8.68 17.47 -8.75
CA LEU A 23 8.48 18.36 -7.62
C LEU A 23 7.46 17.73 -6.65
N HIS A 24 7.87 17.48 -5.41
CA HIS A 24 7.09 16.81 -4.37
C HIS A 24 6.68 17.79 -3.26
N PRO A 25 5.38 17.93 -2.96
CA PRO A 25 4.92 18.62 -1.75
C PRO A 25 5.44 17.95 -0.47
N VAL A 26 5.89 18.76 0.48
CA VAL A 26 6.31 18.32 1.81
C VAL A 26 5.14 18.41 2.78
N CYS A 27 5.02 17.45 3.68
CA CYS A 27 4.07 17.56 4.79
C CYS A 27 4.57 18.57 5.84
N ALA A 28 3.74 19.55 6.20
CA ALA A 28 4.04 20.54 7.24
C ALA A 28 4.26 19.93 8.63
N ASN A 29 3.60 18.81 8.90
CA ASN A 29 3.54 18.21 10.24
C ASN A 29 4.69 17.22 10.50
N CYS A 30 5.13 16.47 9.48
CA CYS A 30 6.12 15.40 9.66
C CYS A 30 7.25 15.39 8.62
N GLY A 31 7.25 16.30 7.64
CA GLY A 31 8.28 16.37 6.60
C GLY A 31 8.19 15.30 5.51
N THR A 32 7.19 14.41 5.56
CA THR A 32 7.03 13.34 4.56
C THR A 32 6.66 13.91 3.19
N LEU A 33 7.36 13.45 2.15
CA LEU A 33 7.07 13.82 0.77
C LEU A 33 5.76 13.18 0.29
N LYS A 34 4.99 13.95 -0.48
CA LYS A 34 3.79 13.43 -1.14
C LYS A 34 4.17 12.61 -2.37
N ASN A 35 3.48 11.51 -2.60
CA ASN A 35 3.53 10.81 -3.88
C ASN A 35 2.87 11.65 -4.98
N VAL A 36 3.66 12.06 -5.97
CA VAL A 36 3.21 12.78 -7.18
C VAL A 36 3.24 11.90 -8.44
N SER A 37 3.47 10.59 -8.28
CA SER A 37 3.35 9.63 -9.38
C SER A 37 1.88 9.44 -9.78
N SER A 38 1.66 8.91 -10.98
CA SER A 38 0.31 8.52 -11.43
C SER A 38 -0.25 7.33 -10.64
N SER A 39 0.62 6.58 -9.94
CA SER A 39 0.31 5.35 -9.23
C SER A 39 0.00 5.63 -7.76
N ARG A 40 -1.19 6.17 -7.47
CA ARG A 40 -1.61 6.49 -6.10
C ARG A 40 -2.03 5.25 -5.32
N GLY A 41 -1.62 5.17 -4.06
CA GLY A 41 -2.06 4.13 -3.14
C GLY A 41 -3.59 4.02 -3.00
N LYS A 42 -4.06 2.84 -2.64
CA LYS A 42 -5.45 2.50 -2.35
C LYS A 42 -5.65 2.31 -0.85
N LYS A 43 -6.84 2.62 -0.35
CA LYS A 43 -7.23 2.36 1.05
C LYS A 43 -7.14 0.87 1.37
N LEU A 44 -6.90 0.53 2.65
CA LEU A 44 -6.88 -0.86 3.13
C LEU A 44 -8.09 -1.67 2.65
N GLY A 45 -9.29 -1.08 2.65
CA GLY A 45 -10.53 -1.74 2.18
C GLY A 45 -10.47 -2.28 0.74
N TYR A 46 -9.67 -1.67 -0.14
CA TYR A 46 -9.40 -2.22 -1.48
C TYR A 46 -8.78 -3.61 -1.37
N PHE A 47 -7.72 -3.74 -0.58
CA PHE A 47 -6.99 -4.98 -0.40
C PHE A 47 -7.80 -6.03 0.38
N ILE A 48 -8.65 -5.60 1.32
CA ILE A 48 -9.60 -6.51 1.99
C ILE A 48 -10.58 -7.10 0.96
N SER A 49 -11.11 -6.28 0.05
CA SER A 49 -11.97 -6.79 -1.04
C SER A 49 -11.24 -7.78 -1.95
N VAL A 50 -9.95 -7.55 -2.24
CA VAL A 50 -9.10 -8.49 -2.99
C VAL A 50 -8.94 -9.81 -2.23
N LEU A 51 -8.73 -9.79 -0.91
CA LEU A 51 -8.66 -11.01 -0.09
C LEU A 51 -9.98 -11.79 -0.11
N SER A 52 -11.11 -11.09 -0.06
CA SER A 52 -12.43 -11.72 -0.18
C SER A 52 -12.59 -12.46 -1.51
N ARG A 53 -12.17 -11.84 -2.62
CA ARG A 53 -12.17 -12.48 -3.95
C ARG A 53 -11.18 -13.65 -4.01
N LEU A 54 -9.98 -13.50 -3.43
CA LEU A 54 -8.97 -14.56 -3.42
C LEU A 54 -9.46 -15.84 -2.72
N ARG A 55 -10.27 -15.68 -1.67
CA ARG A 55 -10.91 -16.81 -0.96
C ARG A 55 -11.81 -17.67 -1.86
N GLU A 56 -12.34 -17.13 -2.95
CA GLU A 56 -13.13 -17.90 -3.92
C GLU A 56 -12.28 -18.90 -4.70
N TYR A 57 -10.96 -18.68 -4.78
CA TYR A 57 -10.03 -19.49 -5.56
C TYR A 57 -9.10 -20.37 -4.71
N CYS A 58 -8.92 -20.06 -3.42
CA CYS A 58 -8.09 -20.87 -2.53
C CYS A 58 -8.65 -20.94 -1.10
N LYS A 59 -8.25 -21.99 -0.37
CA LYS A 59 -8.69 -22.19 1.02
C LYS A 59 -7.97 -21.21 1.94
N ILE A 60 -8.64 -20.10 2.25
CA ILE A 60 -8.22 -19.13 3.27
C ILE A 60 -9.19 -19.23 4.45
N SER A 61 -8.66 -19.55 5.63
CA SER A 61 -9.43 -19.54 6.87
C SER A 61 -9.71 -18.10 7.34
N GLU A 62 -10.77 -17.93 8.13
CA GLU A 62 -11.06 -16.65 8.80
C GLU A 62 -9.89 -16.15 9.65
N ALA A 63 -9.14 -17.07 10.28
CA ALA A 63 -7.95 -16.73 11.06
C ALA A 63 -6.84 -16.14 10.17
N GLN A 64 -6.55 -16.76 9.01
CA GLN A 64 -5.57 -16.24 8.05
C GLN A 64 -5.98 -14.86 7.51
N LEU A 65 -7.27 -14.67 7.17
CA LEU A 65 -7.76 -13.36 6.73
C LEU A 65 -7.52 -12.27 7.79
N ARG A 66 -7.84 -12.56 9.06
CA ARG A 66 -7.62 -11.62 10.17
C ARG A 66 -6.15 -11.32 10.40
N LEU A 67 -5.28 -12.33 10.29
CA LEU A 67 -3.83 -12.14 10.43
C LEU A 67 -3.27 -11.26 9.30
N ILE A 68 -3.66 -11.52 8.06
CA ILE A 68 -3.27 -10.70 6.91
C ILE A 68 -3.74 -9.25 7.08
N ALA A 69 -5.03 -9.05 7.38
CA ALA A 69 -5.60 -7.72 7.54
C ALA A 69 -4.89 -6.94 8.65
N LYS A 70 -4.61 -7.58 9.80
CA LYS A 70 -3.91 -6.98 10.92
C LYS A 70 -2.46 -6.61 10.58
N GLU A 71 -1.75 -7.46 9.83
CA GLU A 71 -0.38 -7.16 9.41
C GLU A 71 -0.33 -5.99 8.42
N LEU A 72 -1.29 -5.90 7.49
CA LEU A 72 -1.40 -4.77 6.57
C LEU A 72 -1.74 -3.47 7.30
N GLU A 73 -2.67 -3.51 8.26
CA GLU A 73 -3.07 -2.36 9.06
C GLU A 73 -1.93 -1.87 9.98
N SER A 74 -1.17 -2.81 10.54
CA SER A 74 -0.03 -2.48 11.42
C SER A 74 1.18 -1.93 10.66
N ASN A 75 1.17 -1.97 9.32
CA ASN A 75 2.24 -1.43 8.50
C ASN A 75 1.98 0.07 8.24
N GLU A 76 2.70 0.94 8.96
CA GLU A 76 2.54 2.40 8.87
C GLU A 76 2.69 2.92 7.43
N ASP A 77 3.68 2.41 6.68
CA ASP A 77 3.88 2.78 5.26
C ASP A 77 2.66 2.38 4.41
N PHE A 78 2.08 1.20 4.65
CA PHE A 78 1.01 0.65 3.82
C PHE A 78 -0.26 1.51 3.84
N CYS A 79 -0.60 2.03 5.02
CA CYS A 79 -1.80 2.83 5.22
C CYS A 79 -1.60 4.32 4.92
N ASP A 80 -0.35 4.78 4.76
CA ASP A 80 -0.03 6.17 4.44
C ASP A 80 -0.21 6.49 2.95
N LEU A 81 -1.43 6.88 2.58
CA LEU A 81 -1.79 7.27 1.21
C LEU A 81 -1.17 8.58 0.74
N TRP A 82 -0.53 9.37 1.62
CA TRP A 82 0.18 10.57 1.22
C TRP A 82 1.45 10.23 0.46
N TRP A 83 2.21 9.27 0.97
CA TRP A 83 3.53 8.89 0.46
C TRP A 83 3.52 7.62 -0.39
N ILE A 84 2.68 6.64 -0.09
CA ILE A 84 2.81 5.33 -0.72
C ILE A 84 2.27 5.32 -2.16
N SER A 85 2.93 4.53 -3.02
CA SER A 85 2.44 4.20 -4.35
C SER A 85 1.64 2.90 -4.36
N TYR A 86 0.79 2.74 -5.36
CA TYR A 86 0.08 1.48 -5.56
C TYR A 86 1.05 0.32 -5.81
N GLU A 87 2.14 0.53 -6.55
CA GLU A 87 3.16 -0.49 -6.81
C GLU A 87 3.84 -0.98 -5.53
N ARG A 88 4.14 -0.06 -4.60
CA ARG A 88 4.71 -0.42 -3.28
C ARG A 88 3.69 -1.19 -2.44
N GLN A 89 2.43 -0.74 -2.40
CA GLN A 89 1.37 -1.48 -1.71
C GLN A 89 1.16 -2.87 -2.31
N ARG A 90 1.13 -3.00 -3.64
CA ARG A 90 1.01 -4.28 -4.35
C ARG A 90 2.08 -5.27 -3.91
N LYS A 91 3.35 -4.85 -3.86
CA LYS A 91 4.46 -5.70 -3.38
C LYS A 91 4.30 -6.10 -1.92
N ILE A 92 3.96 -5.14 -1.04
CA ILE A 92 3.71 -5.41 0.38
C ILE A 92 2.57 -6.42 0.53
N PHE A 93 1.45 -6.19 -0.16
CA PHE A 93 0.27 -7.04 -0.11
C PHE A 93 0.58 -8.48 -0.53
N ILE A 94 1.21 -8.68 -1.69
CA ILE A 94 1.59 -10.01 -2.17
C ILE A 94 2.50 -10.72 -1.16
N ASN A 95 3.49 -10.00 -0.60
CA ASN A 95 4.40 -10.56 0.38
C ASN A 95 3.67 -10.99 1.67
N VAL A 96 2.77 -10.15 2.20
CA VAL A 96 2.00 -10.49 3.39
C VAL A 96 1.07 -11.68 3.12
N VAL A 97 0.33 -11.69 2.01
CA VAL A 97 -0.56 -12.81 1.66
C VAL A 97 0.20 -14.12 1.59
N LYS A 98 1.37 -14.15 0.94
CA LYS A 98 2.18 -15.35 0.79
C LYS A 98 2.78 -15.88 2.10
N LYS A 99 2.89 -15.07 3.15
CA LYS A 99 3.30 -15.55 4.48
C LYS A 99 2.25 -16.46 5.11
N TYR A 100 0.97 -16.20 4.86
CA TYR A 100 -0.14 -16.91 5.51
C TYR A 100 -0.82 -17.92 4.59
N VAL A 101 -0.75 -17.73 3.28
CA VAL A 101 -1.48 -18.52 2.28
C VAL A 101 -0.49 -19.04 1.25
N ASN A 102 -0.46 -20.36 1.05
CA ASN A 102 0.30 -20.97 -0.03
C ASN A 102 -0.46 -20.80 -1.35
N VAL A 103 -0.21 -19.68 -2.04
CA VAL A 103 -0.88 -19.32 -3.29
C VAL A 103 0.13 -18.77 -4.30
N ASN A 104 -0.15 -19.01 -5.58
CA ASN A 104 0.65 -18.50 -6.68
C ASN A 104 0.54 -16.95 -6.75
N THR A 105 1.68 -16.27 -6.86
CA THR A 105 1.76 -14.83 -7.07
C THR A 105 0.88 -14.36 -8.23
N GLN A 106 0.87 -15.08 -9.36
CA GLN A 106 0.11 -14.72 -10.57
C GLN A 106 -1.40 -14.66 -10.32
N LEU A 107 -1.92 -15.51 -9.42
CA LEU A 107 -3.33 -15.47 -9.02
C LEU A 107 -3.64 -14.27 -8.12
N ILE A 108 -2.72 -13.89 -7.23
CA ILE A 108 -2.90 -12.66 -6.43
C ILE A 108 -2.88 -11.44 -7.35
N GLU A 109 -1.93 -11.41 -8.30
CA GLU A 109 -1.74 -10.31 -9.24
C GLU A 109 -2.93 -10.11 -10.19
N SER A 110 -3.64 -11.17 -10.58
CA SER A 110 -4.82 -11.05 -11.45
C SER A 110 -6.06 -10.49 -10.76
N LEU A 111 -6.06 -10.41 -9.43
CA LEU A 111 -7.17 -9.87 -8.64
C LEU A 111 -6.94 -8.43 -8.18
N LEU A 112 -5.73 -7.91 -8.40
CA LEU A 112 -5.26 -6.55 -8.10
C LEU A 112 -5.47 -5.60 -9.29
#